data_AF-A0A966DXT9-F1
#
_entry.id   AF-A0A966DXT9-F1
#
_cell.length_a   1.000
_cell.length_b   1.000
_cell.length_c   1.000
_cell.angle_alpha   90.00
_cell.angle_beta   90.00
_cell.angle_gamma   90.00
#
_symmetry.space_group_name_H-M   'P 1'
#
loop_
_entity.id
_entity.type
_entity.pdbx_description
1 polymer ?
#
loop_
_entity_poly.entity_id
_entity_poly.type
_entity_poly.pdbx_seq_one_letter_code
_entity_poly.pdbx_strand_id
1 'polypeptide(L)'
;MEYLSWESLGAFKEVFGVVGILASVVYFASVLRFNASETRDATTYSIMQLAINFRAESYKGELAEIRMKANMGETLTPLESVKFEGYLSALFELTELVYMAHKKGKVDDEYIAAWELRTRAAMSVPRIRTFWTNTKAGYRESFCRYIDGLIES
;
A
#
# COMPACT_ATOMS: atom_id res chain seq x y z
N MET A 1 63.61 30.32 -10.15
CA MET A 1 62.22 30.75 -9.88
C MET A 1 61.58 31.00 -11.24
N GLU A 2 60.50 30.40 -11.70
CA GLU A 2 59.49 29.50 -11.14
C GLU A 2 58.64 29.10 -12.36
N TYR A 3 58.90 27.95 -13.01
CA TYR A 3 58.14 27.48 -14.19
C TYR A 3 56.92 26.64 -13.78
N LEU A 4 56.30 27.01 -12.66
CA LEU A 4 55.22 26.27 -12.04
C LEU A 4 54.05 27.22 -11.81
N SER A 5 53.27 27.58 -12.84
CA SER A 5 52.19 28.56 -12.62
C SER A 5 50.94 28.47 -13.49
N TRP A 6 50.89 27.72 -14.60
CA TRP A 6 49.68 27.68 -15.43
C TRP A 6 49.20 26.26 -15.80
N GLU A 7 50.11 25.37 -16.19
CA GLU A 7 49.77 23.96 -16.48
C GLU A 7 49.43 23.18 -15.18
N SER A 8 50.15 23.43 -14.09
CA SER A 8 49.84 22.90 -12.76
C SER A 8 48.54 23.45 -12.17
N LEU A 9 48.12 24.65 -12.61
CA LEU A 9 46.85 25.29 -12.24
C LEU A 9 45.66 24.69 -13.01
N GLY A 10 45.90 24.23 -14.25
CA GLY A 10 44.92 23.48 -15.07
C GLY A 10 44.61 22.09 -14.50
N ALA A 11 45.65 21.34 -14.13
CA ALA A 11 45.50 20.02 -13.48
C ALA A 11 44.81 20.12 -12.11
N PHE A 12 45.06 21.21 -11.36
CA PHE A 12 44.33 21.50 -10.11
C PHE A 12 42.83 21.70 -10.38
N LYS A 13 42.44 22.44 -11.41
CA LYS A 13 41.01 22.66 -11.75
C LYS A 13 40.29 21.37 -12.17
N GLU A 14 40.95 20.47 -12.89
CA GLU A 14 40.36 19.18 -13.27
C GLU A 14 40.11 18.27 -12.06
N VAL A 15 41.07 18.16 -11.14
CA VAL A 15 40.92 17.31 -9.94
C VAL A 15 39.81 17.85 -9.02
N PHE A 16 39.78 19.16 -8.76
CA PHE A 16 38.73 19.76 -7.92
C PHE A 16 37.35 19.77 -8.61
N GLY A 17 37.30 19.89 -9.94
CA GLY A 17 36.08 19.78 -10.72
C GLY A 17 35.45 18.39 -10.65
N VAL A 18 36.25 17.34 -10.83
CA VAL A 18 35.78 15.94 -10.76
C VAL A 18 35.32 15.59 -9.34
N VAL A 19 36.04 16.02 -8.30
CA VAL A 19 35.63 15.82 -6.90
C VAL A 19 34.31 16.55 -6.57
N GLY A 20 34.13 17.76 -7.08
CA GLY A 20 32.87 18.52 -6.91
C GLY A 20 31.67 17.87 -7.61
N ILE A 21 31.87 17.30 -8.81
CA ILE A 21 30.85 16.55 -9.54
C ILE A 21 30.47 15.27 -8.76
N LEU A 22 31.45 14.50 -8.28
CA LEU A 22 31.20 13.29 -7.50
C LEU A 22 30.44 13.58 -6.20
N ALA A 23 30.84 14.62 -5.47
CA ALA A 23 30.13 15.06 -4.26
C ALA A 23 28.68 15.44 -4.56
N SER A 24 28.44 16.12 -5.69
CA SER A 24 27.10 16.53 -6.14
C SER A 24 26.23 15.33 -6.53
N VAL A 25 26.78 14.30 -7.18
CA VAL A 25 26.06 13.06 -7.50
C VAL A 25 25.67 12.29 -6.23
N VAL A 26 26.59 12.17 -5.27
CA VAL A 26 26.33 11.51 -3.98
C VAL A 26 25.27 12.29 -3.18
N TYR A 27 25.37 13.62 -3.14
CA TYR A 27 24.39 14.48 -2.50
C TYR A 27 23.01 14.34 -3.15
N PHE A 28 22.93 14.43 -4.48
CA PHE A 28 21.67 14.31 -5.21
C PHE A 28 21.03 12.92 -5.03
N ALA A 29 21.83 11.85 -5.06
CA ALA A 29 21.35 10.51 -4.76
C ALA A 29 20.82 10.40 -3.32
N SER A 30 21.45 11.08 -2.36
CA SER A 30 21.02 11.10 -0.96
C SER A 30 19.72 11.90 -0.77
N VAL A 31 19.60 13.05 -1.43
CA VAL A 31 18.37 13.86 -1.44
C VAL A 31 17.22 13.12 -2.11
N LEU A 32 17.46 12.45 -3.24
CA LEU A 32 16.45 11.61 -3.89
C LEU A 32 16.00 10.46 -2.97
N ARG A 33 16.92 9.83 -2.24
CA ARG A 33 16.59 8.78 -1.27
C ARG A 33 15.78 9.31 -0.10
N PHE A 34 16.14 10.48 0.45
CA PHE A 34 15.44 11.12 1.56
C PHE A 34 14.01 11.57 1.15
N ASN A 35 13.89 12.23 0.01
CA ASN A 35 12.60 12.62 -0.55
C ASN A 35 11.74 11.39 -0.90
N ALA A 36 12.36 10.30 -1.37
CA ALA A 36 11.67 9.04 -1.62
C ALA A 36 11.20 8.37 -0.33
N SER A 37 11.99 8.41 0.76
CA SER A 37 11.56 7.92 2.07
C SER A 37 10.43 8.75 2.66
N GLU A 38 10.49 10.08 2.60
CA GLU A 38 9.39 10.94 3.08
C GLU A 38 8.11 10.72 2.26
N THR A 39 8.23 10.58 0.94
CA THR A 39 7.09 10.28 0.05
C THR A 39 6.50 8.89 0.31
N ARG A 40 7.36 7.91 0.62
CA ARG A 40 6.94 6.57 1.04
C ARG A 40 6.15 6.65 2.34
N ASP A 41 6.72 7.27 3.36
CA ASP A 41 6.14 7.34 4.71
C ASP A 41 4.81 8.11 4.67
N ALA A 42 4.70 9.17 3.87
CA ALA A 42 3.45 9.88 3.62
C ALA A 42 2.40 9.02 2.92
N THR A 43 2.81 8.15 1.98
CA THR A 43 1.88 7.20 1.33
C THR A 43 1.39 6.15 2.32
N THR A 44 2.29 5.55 3.10
CA THR A 44 1.94 4.59 4.16
C THR A 44 0.94 5.20 5.12
N TYR A 45 1.25 6.40 5.63
CA TYR A 45 0.39 7.12 6.55
C TYR A 45 -1.00 7.40 5.95
N SER A 46 -1.07 7.80 4.68
CA SER A 46 -2.34 8.07 4.00
C SER A 46 -3.20 6.81 3.84
N ILE A 47 -2.59 5.68 3.48
CA ILE A 47 -3.27 4.38 3.40
C ILE A 47 -3.76 3.94 4.78
N MET A 48 -2.92 4.11 5.82
CA MET A 48 -3.29 3.81 7.20
C MET A 48 -4.49 4.64 7.65
N GLN A 49 -4.50 5.94 7.38
CA GLN A 49 -5.63 6.81 7.72
C GLN A 49 -6.90 6.40 6.97
N LEU A 50 -6.81 6.08 5.68
CA LEU A 50 -7.94 5.57 4.91
C LEU A 50 -8.49 4.28 5.52
N ALA A 51 -7.61 3.35 5.91
CA ALA A 51 -8.01 2.10 6.54
C ALA A 51 -8.65 2.29 7.92
N ILE A 52 -8.13 3.22 8.72
CA ILE A 52 -8.69 3.59 10.03
C ILE A 52 -10.09 4.19 9.84
N ASN A 53 -10.24 5.15 8.92
CA ASN A 53 -11.52 5.80 8.64
C ASN A 53 -12.54 4.81 8.10
N PHE A 54 -12.17 3.99 7.11
CA PHE A 54 -13.02 2.93 6.57
C PHE A 54 -13.52 2.00 7.68
N ARG A 55 -12.62 1.58 8.58
CA ARG A 55 -12.98 0.74 9.71
C ARG A 55 -13.91 1.45 10.68
N ALA A 56 -13.63 2.70 11.04
CA ALA A 56 -14.45 3.48 11.95
C ALA A 56 -15.87 3.66 11.39
N GLU A 57 -16.01 3.99 10.11
CA GLU A 57 -17.31 4.14 9.45
C GLU A 57 -18.06 2.80 9.37
N SER A 58 -17.35 1.69 9.16
CA SER A 58 -17.97 0.36 9.14
C SER A 58 -18.59 -0.07 10.47
N TYR A 59 -18.27 0.60 11.58
CA TYR A 59 -18.84 0.35 12.92
C TYR A 59 -19.89 1.39 13.33
N LYS A 60 -20.34 2.26 12.42
CA LYS A 60 -21.37 3.25 12.69
C LYS A 60 -22.68 2.91 12.00
N GLY A 61 -23.78 3.35 12.64
CA GLY A 61 -25.13 3.29 12.09
C GLY A 61 -25.56 1.88 11.67
N GLU A 62 -26.45 1.83 10.69
CA GLU A 62 -27.07 0.60 10.17
C GLU A 62 -26.04 -0.41 9.64
N LEU A 63 -24.88 0.05 9.12
CA LEU A 63 -23.86 -0.85 8.57
C LEU A 63 -23.23 -1.73 9.67
N ALA A 64 -23.14 -1.23 10.90
CA ALA A 64 -22.65 -2.02 12.02
C ALA A 64 -23.58 -3.21 12.33
N GLU A 65 -24.90 -2.96 12.33
CA GLU A 65 -25.92 -3.98 12.55
C GLU A 65 -25.92 -5.00 11.41
N ILE A 66 -25.85 -4.55 10.15
CA ILE A 66 -25.78 -5.41 8.98
C ILE A 66 -24.54 -6.32 9.03
N ARG A 67 -23.38 -5.77 9.40
CA ARG A 67 -22.14 -6.55 9.54
C ARG A 67 -22.25 -7.58 10.67
N MET A 68 -22.90 -7.23 11.77
CA MET A 68 -23.14 -8.17 12.87
C MET A 68 -24.02 -9.33 12.43
N LYS A 69 -25.18 -9.05 11.80
CA LYS A 69 -26.07 -10.05 11.22
C LYS A 69 -25.34 -10.97 10.25
N ALA A 70 -24.57 -10.40 9.32
CA ALA A 70 -23.80 -11.15 8.35
C ALA A 70 -22.75 -12.07 9.01
N ASN A 71 -22.07 -11.60 10.07
CA ASN A 71 -21.10 -12.40 10.82
C ASN A 71 -21.76 -13.52 11.63
N MET A 72 -22.99 -13.32 12.11
CA MET A 72 -23.79 -14.34 12.81
C MET A 72 -24.46 -15.33 11.84
N GLY A 73 -24.34 -15.11 10.53
CA GLY A 73 -24.99 -15.96 9.51
C GLY A 73 -26.48 -15.71 9.38
N GLU A 74 -26.99 -14.58 9.89
CA GLU A 74 -28.39 -14.20 9.74
C GLU A 74 -28.71 -13.77 8.31
N THR A 75 -29.96 -13.96 7.91
CA THR A 75 -30.46 -13.53 6.60
C THR A 75 -30.60 -12.01 6.57
N LEU A 76 -29.87 -11.37 5.66
CA LEU A 76 -30.04 -9.96 5.35
C LEU A 76 -31.25 -9.76 4.42
N THR A 77 -32.01 -8.68 4.64
CA THR A 77 -33.00 -8.19 3.67
C THR A 77 -32.32 -7.81 2.34
N PRO A 78 -33.08 -7.61 1.25
CA PRO A 78 -32.50 -7.18 -0.03
C PRO A 78 -31.72 -5.87 0.09
N LEU A 79 -32.24 -4.88 0.82
CA LEU A 79 -31.56 -3.59 1.01
C LEU A 79 -30.26 -3.74 1.82
N GLU A 80 -30.31 -4.50 2.92
CA GLU A 80 -29.13 -4.78 3.74
C GLU A 80 -28.08 -5.55 2.93
N SER A 81 -28.49 -6.45 2.04
CA SER A 81 -27.59 -7.19 1.15
C SER A 81 -26.84 -6.24 0.20
N VAL A 82 -27.53 -5.31 -0.45
CA VAL A 82 -26.90 -4.31 -1.33
C VAL A 82 -25.90 -3.44 -0.56
N LYS A 83 -26.27 -2.99 0.64
CA LYS A 83 -25.38 -2.19 1.50
C LYS A 83 -24.14 -2.97 1.93
N PHE A 84 -24.33 -4.24 2.31
CA PHE A 84 -23.23 -5.11 2.69
C PHE A 84 -22.29 -5.41 1.52
N GLU A 85 -22.82 -5.68 0.33
CA GLU A 85 -22.03 -5.89 -0.89
C GLU A 85 -21.24 -4.63 -1.27
N GLY A 86 -21.84 -3.44 -1.16
CA GLY A 86 -21.12 -2.17 -1.34
C GLY A 86 -19.97 -2.00 -0.34
N TYR A 87 -20.18 -2.38 0.91
CA TYR A 87 -19.10 -2.42 1.91
C TYR A 87 -17.99 -3.42 1.54
N LEU A 88 -18.34 -4.61 1.04
CA LEU A 88 -17.35 -5.59 0.61
C LEU A 88 -16.57 -5.13 -0.61
N SER A 89 -17.21 -4.51 -1.61
CA SER A 89 -16.52 -3.90 -2.75
C SER A 89 -15.44 -2.92 -2.29
N ALA A 90 -15.81 -1.99 -1.39
CA ALA A 90 -14.88 -1.00 -0.84
C ALA A 90 -13.78 -1.64 0.01
N LEU A 91 -14.07 -2.71 0.76
CA LEU A 91 -13.06 -3.47 1.52
C LEU A 91 -12.03 -4.11 0.59
N PHE A 92 -12.47 -4.73 -0.51
CA PHE A 92 -11.57 -5.37 -1.47
C PHE A 92 -10.79 -4.34 -2.31
N GLU A 93 -11.38 -3.20 -2.66
CA GLU A 93 -10.66 -2.07 -3.28
C GLU A 93 -9.55 -1.53 -2.38
N LEU A 94 -9.84 -1.34 -1.09
CA LEU A 94 -8.83 -0.93 -0.11
C LEU A 94 -7.74 -2.00 0.05
N THR A 95 -8.11 -3.27 0.03
CA THR A 95 -7.14 -4.38 0.11
C THR A 95 -6.26 -4.44 -1.14
N GLU A 96 -6.82 -4.20 -2.33
CA GLU A 96 -6.06 -4.09 -3.57
C GLU A 96 -5.11 -2.88 -3.54
N LEU A 97 -5.56 -1.74 -3.01
CA LEU A 97 -4.72 -0.56 -2.84
C LEU A 97 -3.51 -0.86 -1.94
N VAL A 98 -3.72 -1.51 -0.79
CA VAL A 98 -2.65 -1.91 0.13
C VAL A 98 -1.69 -2.89 -0.54
N TYR A 99 -2.20 -3.89 -1.24
CA TYR A 99 -1.39 -4.85 -2.01
C TYR A 99 -0.53 -4.14 -3.07
N MET A 100 -1.12 -3.23 -3.84
CA MET A 100 -0.38 -2.49 -4.88
C MET A 100 0.64 -1.52 -4.29
N ALA A 101 0.39 -0.97 -3.10
CA ALA A 101 1.34 -0.14 -2.39
C ALA A 101 2.53 -0.98 -1.88
N HIS A 102 2.27 -2.16 -1.31
CA HIS A 102 3.31 -3.13 -0.92
C HIS A 102 4.17 -3.56 -2.10
N LYS A 103 3.57 -3.94 -3.23
CA LYS A 103 4.29 -4.28 -4.48
C LYS A 103 5.21 -3.17 -4.99
N LYS A 104 4.92 -1.91 -4.65
CA LYS A 104 5.72 -0.73 -5.02
C LYS A 104 6.72 -0.31 -3.94
N GLY A 105 6.91 -1.12 -2.90
CA GLY A 105 7.79 -0.81 -1.77
C GLY A 105 7.30 0.36 -0.92
N LYS A 106 6.00 0.70 -1.01
CA LYS A 106 5.39 1.80 -0.28
C LYS A 106 4.83 1.41 1.08
N VAL A 107 4.63 0.12 1.30
CA VAL A 107 4.14 -0.45 2.55
C VAL A 107 5.16 -1.52 2.93
N ASP A 108 5.55 -1.58 4.20
CA ASP A 108 6.53 -2.56 4.68
C ASP A 108 5.92 -3.96 4.85
N ASP A 109 6.81 -4.95 4.99
CA ASP A 109 6.44 -6.36 5.09
C ASP A 109 5.68 -6.68 6.38
N GLU A 110 5.92 -5.95 7.47
CA GLU A 110 5.22 -6.15 8.73
C GLU A 110 3.75 -5.71 8.62
N TYR A 111 3.52 -4.57 7.98
CA TYR A 111 2.19 -4.03 7.76
C TYR A 111 1.35 -4.93 6.84
N ILE A 112 1.92 -5.40 5.72
CA ILE A 112 1.19 -6.30 4.83
C ILE A 112 0.89 -7.63 5.52
N ALA A 113 1.81 -8.20 6.31
CA ALA A 113 1.56 -9.43 7.05
C ALA A 113 0.39 -9.26 8.05
N ALA A 114 0.34 -8.13 8.76
CA ALA A 114 -0.79 -7.82 9.62
C ALA A 114 -2.10 -7.62 8.83
N TRP A 115 -2.03 -7.09 7.60
CA TRP A 115 -3.19 -6.96 6.72
C TRP A 115 -3.70 -8.32 6.25
N GLU A 116 -2.80 -9.22 5.84
CA GLU A 116 -3.12 -10.59 5.43
C GLU A 116 -3.86 -11.37 6.51
N LEU A 117 -3.42 -11.27 7.78
CA LEU A 117 -4.11 -11.90 8.91
C LEU A 117 -5.58 -11.43 9.02
N ARG A 118 -5.82 -10.15 8.80
CA ARG A 118 -7.18 -9.57 8.83
C ARG A 118 -8.00 -10.02 7.61
N THR A 119 -7.38 -10.07 6.44
CA THR A 119 -8.02 -10.58 5.22
C THR A 119 -8.40 -12.04 5.39
N ARG A 120 -7.52 -12.89 5.92
CA ARG A 120 -7.83 -14.30 6.24
C ARG A 120 -9.00 -14.43 7.20
N ALA A 121 -9.00 -13.63 8.28
CA ALA A 121 -10.11 -13.60 9.22
C ALA A 121 -11.43 -13.20 8.53
N ALA A 122 -11.44 -12.21 7.65
CA ALA A 122 -12.62 -11.85 6.87
C ALA A 122 -13.07 -12.98 5.92
N MET A 123 -12.12 -13.65 5.25
CA MET A 123 -12.40 -14.75 4.31
C MET A 123 -12.87 -16.05 5.00
N SER A 124 -12.82 -16.12 6.33
CA SER A 124 -13.47 -17.18 7.10
C SER A 124 -15.00 -17.07 7.11
N VAL A 125 -15.55 -15.89 6.82
CA VAL A 125 -16.99 -15.65 6.74
C VAL A 125 -17.51 -16.14 5.37
N PRO A 126 -18.42 -17.15 5.32
CA PRO A 126 -18.88 -17.74 4.06
C PRO A 126 -19.44 -16.72 3.07
N ARG A 127 -20.20 -15.73 3.56
CA ARG A 127 -20.79 -14.68 2.71
C ARG A 127 -19.73 -13.82 2.02
N ILE A 128 -18.63 -13.51 2.71
CA ILE A 128 -17.51 -12.74 2.15
C ILE A 128 -16.80 -13.56 1.06
N ARG A 129 -16.60 -14.85 1.31
CA ARG A 129 -16.03 -15.78 0.31
C ARG A 129 -16.91 -15.93 -0.94
N THR A 130 -18.23 -16.03 -0.77
CA THR A 130 -19.18 -16.06 -1.89
C THR A 130 -19.12 -14.77 -2.69
N PHE A 131 -19.11 -13.61 -2.01
CA PHE A 131 -18.96 -12.32 -2.67
C PHE A 131 -17.68 -12.28 -3.51
N TRP A 132 -16.52 -12.62 -2.91
CA TRP A 132 -15.24 -12.64 -3.62
C TRP A 132 -15.28 -13.54 -4.85
N THR A 133 -15.83 -14.75 -4.72
CA THR A 133 -15.95 -15.70 -5.84
C THR A 133 -16.73 -15.11 -7.02
N ASN A 134 -17.78 -14.35 -6.72
CA ASN A 134 -18.65 -13.74 -7.73
C ASN A 134 -18.07 -12.48 -8.35
N THR A 135 -17.25 -11.72 -7.63
CA THR A 135 -16.81 -10.38 -8.05
C THR A 135 -15.32 -10.29 -8.42
N LYS A 136 -14.50 -11.29 -8.10
CA LYS A 136 -13.04 -11.23 -8.29
C LYS A 136 -12.58 -10.91 -9.71
N ALA A 137 -13.39 -11.22 -10.73
CA ALA A 137 -13.09 -10.89 -12.12
C ALA A 137 -12.99 -9.36 -12.38
N GLY A 138 -13.50 -8.51 -11.49
CA GLY A 138 -13.39 -7.05 -11.57
C GLY A 138 -12.07 -6.47 -11.07
N TYR A 139 -11.20 -7.27 -10.45
CA TYR A 139 -9.92 -6.81 -9.89
C TYR A 139 -8.72 -7.24 -10.75
N ARG A 140 -7.53 -6.70 -10.47
CA ARG A 140 -6.31 -7.11 -11.19
C ARG A 140 -6.01 -8.58 -10.94
N GLU A 141 -5.64 -9.30 -12.00
CA GLU A 141 -5.30 -10.73 -11.92
C GLU A 141 -4.23 -11.05 -10.87
N SER A 142 -3.22 -10.19 -10.71
CA SER A 142 -2.17 -10.36 -9.71
C SER A 142 -2.68 -10.22 -8.28
N PHE A 143 -3.71 -9.39 -8.06
CA PHE A 143 -4.40 -9.27 -6.78
C PHE A 143 -5.30 -10.47 -6.53
N CYS A 144 -6.01 -10.94 -7.56
CA CYS A 144 -6.87 -12.12 -7.44
C CYS A 144 -6.08 -13.35 -7.00
N ARG A 145 -4.94 -13.61 -7.65
CA ARG A 145 -4.03 -14.70 -7.26
C ARG A 145 -3.50 -14.55 -5.82
N TYR A 146 -3.22 -13.32 -5.42
CA TYR A 146 -2.76 -13.03 -4.06
C TYR A 146 -3.84 -13.38 -3.03
N ILE A 147 -5.08 -12.92 -3.22
CA ILE A 147 -6.19 -13.24 -2.33
C ILE A 147 -6.51 -14.73 -2.35
N ASP A 148 -6.58 -15.36 -3.52
CA ASP A 148 -6.85 -16.80 -3.64
C ASP A 148 -5.78 -17.62 -2.90
N GLY A 149 -4.50 -17.23 -2.97
CA GLY A 149 -3.43 -17.85 -2.18
C GLY A 149 -3.57 -17.70 -0.66
N LEU A 150 -4.17 -16.60 -0.18
CA LEU A 150 -4.50 -16.41 1.24
C LEU A 150 -5.67 -17.29 1.71
N ILE A 151 -6.52 -17.74 0.78
CA ILE A 151 -7.68 -18.60 1.08
C ILE A 151 -7.27 -20.07 1.18
N GLU A 152 -6.32 -20.49 0.35
CA GLU A 152 -5.85 -21.87 0.23
C GLU A 152 -4.83 -22.28 1.31
N SER A 153 -4.26 -21.31 2.03
CA SER A 153 -3.27 -21.51 3.10
C SER A 153 -3.87 -21.44 4.49
#